data_AF-A0A1L7CJF5-F1
#
_entry.id   AF-A0A1L7CJF5-F1
#
_cell.length_a   1.000
_cell.length_b   1.000
_cell.length_c   1.000
_cell.angle_alpha   90.00
_cell.angle_beta   90.00
_cell.angle_gamma   90.00
#
_symmetry.space_group_name_H-M   'P 1'
#
loop_
_entity.id
_entity.type
_entity.pdbx_description
1 polymer ?
#
loop_
_entity_poly.entity_id
_entity_poly.type
_entity_poly.pdbx_seq_one_letter_code
_entity_poly.pdbx_strand_id
1 'polypeptide(L)'
;MDAYHYGQLEDSLDYLFDFFDQDLAQRVHASQEYVPAGMEEFLGDNTLEDFVWLWVKEPGANGFRQYLRDGGYDEAEVAQAFLECRTEWGMNTLPHIEWLHERSFATPVID
;
A
#
# COMPACT_ATOMS: atom_id res chain seq x y z
N MET A 1 -3.72 -1.93 23.40
CA MET A 1 -4.25 -2.21 22.06
C MET A 1 -3.05 -2.53 21.20
N ASP A 2 -3.06 -3.61 20.43
CA ASP A 2 -1.94 -3.87 19.50
C ASP A 2 -1.99 -2.92 18.30
N ALA A 3 -0.88 -2.84 17.56
CA ALA A 3 -0.73 -1.95 16.42
C ALA A 3 -1.78 -2.20 15.33
N TYR A 4 -2.19 -3.45 15.13
CA TYR A 4 -3.18 -3.82 14.13
C TYR A 4 -4.57 -3.27 14.46
N HIS A 5 -5.07 -3.50 15.67
CA HIS A 5 -6.36 -2.98 16.12
C HIS A 5 -6.34 -1.45 16.24
N TYR A 6 -5.20 -0.84 16.59
CA TYR A 6 -5.02 0.61 16.55
C TYR A 6 -5.11 1.16 15.12
N GLY A 7 -4.54 0.42 14.16
CA GLY A 7 -4.65 0.65 12.72
C GLY A 7 -6.07 0.71 12.18
N GLN A 8 -7.04 0.13 12.88
CA GLN A 8 -8.45 0.06 12.48
C GLN A 8 -9.34 1.15 13.14
N LEU A 9 -8.75 2.05 13.93
CA LEU A 9 -9.49 3.15 14.55
C LEU A 9 -9.88 4.20 13.51
N GLU A 10 -10.97 4.93 13.78
CA GLU A 10 -11.48 5.98 12.88
C GLU A 10 -10.43 7.06 12.59
N ASP A 11 -9.55 7.36 13.54
CA ASP A 11 -8.44 8.31 13.41
C ASP A 11 -7.48 7.94 12.25
N SER A 12 -7.40 6.67 11.83
CA SER A 12 -6.60 6.28 10.67
C SER A 12 -7.16 6.85 9.35
N LEU A 13 -8.45 7.21 9.32
CA LEU A 13 -9.10 7.78 8.14
C LEU A 13 -8.57 9.18 7.81
N ASP A 14 -8.13 9.94 8.82
CA ASP A 14 -7.52 11.26 8.58
C ASP A 14 -6.24 11.10 7.72
N TYR A 15 -5.40 10.12 8.05
CA TYR A 15 -4.22 9.78 7.25
C TYR A 15 -4.58 9.27 5.85
N LEU A 16 -5.63 8.46 5.74
CA LEU A 16 -6.11 7.96 4.44
C LEU A 16 -6.62 9.11 3.54
N PHE A 17 -7.36 10.07 4.09
CA PHE A 17 -7.84 11.22 3.33
C PHE A 17 -6.71 12.18 2.97
N ASP A 18 -5.78 12.45 3.89
CA ASP A 18 -4.58 13.23 3.59
C ASP A 18 -3.75 12.57 2.47
N PHE A 19 -3.62 11.24 2.47
CA PHE A 19 -2.99 10.50 1.38
C PHE A 19 -3.73 10.71 0.05
N PHE A 20 -5.06 10.63 0.02
CA PHE A 20 -5.85 10.86 -1.20
C PHE A 20 -5.65 12.28 -1.76
N ASP A 21 -5.60 13.27 -0.88
CA ASP A 21 -5.49 14.68 -1.28
C ASP A 21 -4.06 15.07 -1.68
N GLN A 22 -3.05 14.51 -1.01
CA GLN A 22 -1.68 15.03 -1.08
C GLN A 22 -0.71 14.10 -1.84
N ASP A 23 -0.86 12.78 -1.70
CA ASP A 23 0.16 11.82 -2.15
C ASP A 23 -0.30 10.94 -3.31
N LEU A 24 -1.60 10.64 -3.41
CA LEU A 24 -2.13 9.65 -4.34
C LEU A 24 -1.74 9.95 -5.80
N ALA A 25 -1.85 11.20 -6.24
CA ALA A 25 -1.51 11.57 -7.62
C ALA A 25 -0.03 11.30 -7.94
N GLN A 26 0.86 11.65 -7.02
CA GLN A 26 2.29 11.36 -7.15
C GLN A 26 2.54 9.85 -7.12
N ARG A 27 1.83 9.13 -6.25
CA ARG A 27 2.00 7.67 -6.09
C ARG A 27 1.57 6.90 -7.33
N VAL A 28 0.46 7.30 -7.94
CA VAL A 28 -0.03 6.76 -9.22
C VAL A 28 0.98 7.07 -10.32
N HIS A 29 1.46 8.32 -10.41
CA HIS A 29 2.43 8.70 -11.42
C HIS A 29 3.75 7.92 -11.31
N ALA A 30 4.29 7.76 -10.10
CA ALA A 30 5.47 6.94 -9.86
C ALA A 30 5.25 5.47 -10.23
N SER A 31 4.02 4.95 -10.02
CA SER A 31 3.68 3.58 -10.37
C SER A 31 3.61 3.36 -11.88
N GLN A 32 3.27 4.39 -12.67
CA GLN A 32 3.20 4.32 -14.13
C GLN A 32 4.54 4.01 -14.79
N GLU A 33 5.67 4.39 -14.18
CA GLU A 33 7.01 4.08 -14.71
C GLU A 33 7.29 2.58 -14.75
N TYR A 34 6.60 1.80 -13.91
CA TYR A 34 6.73 0.35 -13.84
C TYR A 34 5.70 -0.39 -14.70
N VAL A 35 4.81 0.34 -15.40
CA VAL A 35 3.80 -0.24 -16.26
C VAL A 35 4.41 -0.48 -17.64
N PRO A 36 4.44 -1.74 -18.12
CA PRO A 36 4.93 -2.03 -19.47
C PRO A 36 4.09 -1.29 -20.53
N ALA A 37 4.69 -0.99 -21.68
CA ALA A 37 3.96 -0.37 -22.78
C ALA A 37 2.85 -1.30 -23.32
N GLY A 38 1.66 -0.75 -23.57
CA GLY A 38 0.49 -1.48 -24.09
C GLY A 38 -0.31 -2.22 -23.02
N MET A 39 -0.08 -1.86 -21.77
CA MET A 39 -0.63 -2.50 -20.58
C MET A 39 -1.26 -1.46 -19.62
N GLU A 40 -1.39 -0.22 -20.09
CA GLU A 40 -1.95 0.93 -19.37
C GLU A 40 -3.44 0.76 -19.07
N GLU A 41 -4.17 -0.02 -19.86
CA GLU A 41 -5.59 -0.32 -19.64
C GLU A 41 -5.85 -1.16 -18.38
N PHE A 42 -4.84 -1.89 -17.89
CA PHE A 42 -4.91 -2.69 -16.67
C PHE A 42 -4.63 -1.89 -15.39
N LEU A 43 -4.28 -0.60 -15.53
CA LEU A 43 -4.41 0.36 -14.43
C LEU A 43 -5.88 0.74 -14.17
N GLY A 44 -6.81 0.15 -14.93
CA GLY A 44 -8.19 0.58 -15.10
C GLY A 44 -9.13 0.30 -13.92
N ASP A 45 -8.76 -0.55 -12.97
CA ASP A 45 -9.56 -0.71 -11.76
C ASP A 45 -9.21 0.43 -10.79
N ASN A 46 -10.00 1.49 -10.89
CA ASN A 46 -9.98 2.66 -10.01
C ASN A 46 -10.97 2.44 -8.86
N THR A 47 -10.82 1.33 -8.14
CA THR A 47 -11.70 1.05 -7.01
C THR A 47 -11.17 1.73 -5.75
N LEU A 48 -12.05 1.96 -4.78
CA LEU A 48 -11.64 2.46 -3.47
C LEU A 48 -10.63 1.50 -2.80
N GLU A 49 -10.79 0.20 -3.02
CA GLU A 49 -9.91 -0.84 -2.46
C GLU A 49 -8.47 -0.72 -2.99
N ASP A 50 -8.30 -0.40 -4.27
CA ASP A 50 -6.98 -0.17 -4.87
C ASP A 50 -6.27 1.05 -4.28
N PHE A 51 -7.01 2.13 -4.02
CA PHE A 51 -6.45 3.34 -3.41
C PHE A 51 -6.13 3.14 -1.92
N VAL A 52 -6.98 2.44 -1.17
CA VAL A 52 -6.69 2.01 0.20
C VAL A 52 -5.44 1.12 0.22
N TRP A 53 -5.24 0.30 -0.80
CA TRP A 53 -4.06 -0.54 -0.89
C TRP A 53 -2.77 0.23 -1.20
N LEU A 54 -2.86 1.27 -2.05
CA LEU A 54 -1.73 2.18 -2.24
C LEU A 54 -1.38 2.90 -0.93
N TRP A 55 -2.39 3.31 -0.16
CA TRP A 55 -2.20 3.92 1.15
C TRP A 55 -1.52 2.99 2.17
N VAL A 56 -1.94 1.73 2.27
CA VAL A 56 -1.34 0.74 3.18
C VAL A 56 0.17 0.54 2.90
N LYS A 57 0.58 0.73 1.64
CA LYS A 57 1.99 0.65 1.22
C LYS A 57 2.72 1.98 1.18
N GLU A 58 2.04 3.09 1.41
CA GLU A 58 2.65 4.41 1.28
C GLU A 58 3.76 4.55 2.32
N PRO A 59 5.01 4.75 1.90
CA PRO A 59 6.12 4.95 2.84
C PRO A 59 6.17 6.37 3.42
N GLY A 60 5.44 7.32 2.83
CA GLY A 60 5.39 8.73 3.20
C GLY A 60 4.60 9.04 4.47
N ALA A 61 4.46 10.33 4.73
CA ALA A 61 3.94 10.87 5.99
C ALA A 61 2.47 10.51 6.25
N ASN A 62 1.68 10.36 5.19
CA ASN A 62 0.25 10.04 5.32
C ASN A 62 -0.02 8.54 5.18
N GLY A 63 1.01 7.68 5.16
CA GLY A 63 0.83 6.24 4.99
C GLY A 63 0.40 5.52 6.27
N PHE A 64 -0.22 4.34 6.12
CA PHE A 64 -0.66 3.49 7.22
C PHE A 64 0.43 3.22 8.27
N ARG A 65 1.65 2.93 7.81
CA ARG A 65 2.79 2.67 8.72
C ARG A 65 3.19 3.91 9.51
N GLN A 66 3.03 5.11 8.94
CA GLN A 66 3.33 6.34 9.64
C GLN A 66 2.30 6.61 10.74
N TYR A 67 1.02 6.39 10.46
CA TYR A 67 -0.04 6.44 11.48
C TYR A 67 0.26 5.54 12.69
N LEU A 68 0.71 4.30 12.44
CA LEU A 68 1.11 3.39 13.52
C LEU A 68 2.34 3.91 14.31
N ARG A 69 3.35 4.46 13.65
CA ARG A 69 4.51 5.05 14.34
C ARG A 69 4.10 6.22 15.22
N ASP A 70 3.20 7.08 14.73
CA ASP A 70 2.71 8.23 15.48
C ASP A 70 1.84 7.81 16.69
N GLY A 71 1.23 6.62 16.62
CA GLY A 71 0.61 5.93 17.76
C GLY A 71 1.58 5.38 18.81
N GLY A 72 2.89 5.46 18.57
CA GLY A 72 3.94 5.06 19.50
C GLY A 72 4.36 3.59 19.41
N TYR A 73 3.98 2.88 18.35
CA TYR A 73 4.37 1.48 18.12
C TYR A 73 5.78 1.38 17.53
N ASP A 74 6.51 0.33 17.91
CA ASP A 74 7.85 0.09 17.38
C ASP A 74 7.83 -0.54 15.97
N GLU A 75 8.98 -0.59 15.28
CA GLU A 75 9.04 -1.11 13.91
C GLU A 75 8.65 -2.60 13.81
N ALA A 76 8.83 -3.40 14.85
CA ALA A 76 8.44 -4.81 14.83
C ALA A 76 6.91 -4.94 14.89
N GLU A 77 6.27 -4.14 15.74
CA GLU A 77 4.81 -4.05 15.83
C GLU A 77 4.19 -3.47 14.55
N VAL A 78 4.78 -2.43 13.99
CA VAL A 78 4.35 -1.83 12.71
C VAL A 78 4.46 -2.84 11.56
N ALA A 79 5.57 -3.58 11.49
CA ALA A 79 5.76 -4.60 10.46
C ALA A 79 4.74 -5.74 10.58
N GLN A 80 4.45 -6.16 11.81
CA GLN A 80 3.45 -7.19 12.09
C GLN A 80 2.04 -6.72 11.73
N ALA A 81 1.65 -5.51 12.13
CA ALA A 81 0.35 -4.92 11.78
C ALA A 81 0.17 -4.74 10.27
N PHE A 82 1.22 -4.33 9.56
CA PHE A 82 1.20 -4.29 8.09
C PHE A 82 0.97 -5.70 7.49
N LEU A 83 1.62 -6.73 8.04
CA LEU A 83 1.44 -8.11 7.56
C LEU A 83 0.03 -8.64 7.85
N GLU A 84 -0.55 -8.30 9.00
CA GLU A 84 -1.91 -8.67 9.37
C GLU A 84 -2.94 -7.97 8.48
N CYS A 85 -2.80 -6.65 8.28
CA CYS A 85 -3.63 -5.88 7.34
C CYS A 85 -3.55 -6.47 5.92
N ARG A 86 -2.33 -6.82 5.49
CA ARG A 86 -2.10 -7.55 4.24
C ARG A 86 -2.83 -8.89 4.20
N THR A 87 -2.85 -9.64 5.29
CA THR A 87 -3.45 -10.98 5.33
C THR A 87 -4.98 -10.92 5.37
N GLU A 88 -5.56 -10.02 6.18
CA GLU A 88 -7.02 -9.87 6.37
C GLU A 88 -7.72 -9.53 5.05
N TRP A 89 -7.16 -8.59 4.30
CA TRP A 89 -7.74 -8.13 3.05
C TRP A 89 -7.47 -9.08 1.87
N GLY A 90 -6.99 -10.30 2.14
CA GLY A 90 -6.64 -11.26 1.09
C GLY A 90 -5.52 -10.77 0.17
N MET A 91 -4.69 -9.84 0.64
CA MET A 91 -3.62 -9.18 -0.14
C MET A 91 -2.37 -10.09 -0.28
N ASN A 92 -2.59 -11.38 -0.54
CA ASN A 92 -1.55 -12.31 -0.97
C ASN A 92 -1.09 -12.02 -2.41
N THR A 93 -1.90 -11.29 -3.16
CA THR A 93 -1.59 -10.75 -4.47
C THR A 93 -1.42 -9.24 -4.36
N LEU A 94 -0.22 -8.72 -4.70
CA LEU A 94 -0.20 -7.33 -5.20
C LEU A 94 -1.12 -7.33 -6.45
N PRO A 95 -1.97 -6.32 -6.68
CA PRO A 95 -2.79 -6.16 -7.89
C PRO A 95 -1.95 -6.28 -9.17
N HIS A 96 -0.62 -6.15 -9.06
CA HIS A 96 0.34 -6.22 -10.14
C HIS A 96 1.30 -7.43 -10.10
N ILE A 97 1.31 -8.28 -9.04
CA ILE A 97 2.23 -9.44 -8.97
C ILE A 97 1.79 -10.60 -9.85
N GLU A 98 0.49 -10.91 -9.92
CA GLU A 98 -0.01 -11.97 -10.80
C GLU A 98 0.46 -11.74 -12.25
N TRP A 99 0.55 -10.47 -12.64
CA TRP A 99 1.02 -10.03 -13.94
C TRP A 99 2.54 -10.13 -14.18
N LEU A 100 3.34 -9.85 -13.16
CA LEU A 100 4.80 -9.97 -13.23
C LEU A 100 5.25 -11.44 -13.30
N HIS A 101 4.48 -12.35 -12.68
CA HIS A 101 4.82 -13.77 -12.60
C HIS A 101 4.57 -14.53 -13.92
N GLU A 102 3.65 -14.06 -14.77
CA GLU A 102 3.35 -14.69 -16.08
C GLU A 102 4.38 -14.38 -17.17
N ARG A 103 5.27 -13.39 -16.96
CA ARG A 103 6.28 -12.97 -17.93
C ARG A 103 7.68 -12.89 -17.35
N SER A 104 8.27 -14.03 -16.96
CA SER A 104 9.73 -14.23 -16.82
C SER A 104 10.52 -13.04 -16.23
N PHE A 105 9.95 -12.29 -15.29
CA PHE A 105 10.54 -11.05 -14.81
C PHE A 105 11.43 -11.42 -13.63
N ALA A 106 12.75 -11.30 -13.81
CA ALA A 106 13.68 -11.54 -12.73
C ALA A 106 13.51 -10.44 -11.68
N THR A 107 12.95 -10.78 -10.52
CA THR A 107 12.85 -9.89 -9.37
C THR A 107 14.24 -9.30 -9.08
N PRO A 108 14.41 -7.96 -9.10
CA PRO A 108 15.70 -7.38 -8.76
C PRO A 108 16.01 -7.68 -7.29
N VAL A 109 17.16 -8.30 -7.05
CA VAL A 109 17.72 -8.48 -5.72
C VAL A 109 18.29 -7.14 -5.27
N ILE A 110 17.78 -6.61 -4.16
CA ILE A 110 18.31 -5.42 -3.51
C ILE A 110 19.34 -5.91 -2.48
N ASP A 111 20.61 -5.52 -2.67
CA ASP A 111 21.71 -5.66 -1.70
C ASP A 111 21.62 -4.60 -0.60
#